data_AF-A0A154P3D1-F1
#
_entry.id   AF-A0A154P3D1-F1
#
_cell.length_a   1.000
_cell.length_b   1.000
_cell.length_c   1.000
_cell.angle_alpha   90.00
_cell.angle_beta   90.00
_cell.angle_gamma   90.00
#
_symmetry.space_group_name_H-M   'P 1'
#
loop_
_entity.id
_entity.type
_entity.pdbx_description
1 polymer ?
#
loop_
_entity_poly.entity_id
_entity_poly.type
_entity_poly.pdbx_seq_one_letter_code
_entity_poly.pdbx_strand_id
1 'polypeptide(L)'
;MTTYCTINPLRNRIFNDLNAAYNAQTHPVCKNFELRLADCVEAYGFKKGEEKCNLLVLDLKECLYRTKRQKRIQMIQAVRREQMKKGERDYMPIDRLDLL
;
A
#
# COMPACT_ATOMS: atom_id res chain seq x y z
N MET A 1 -19.43 -19.06 17.46
CA MET A 1 -18.54 -20.13 17.96
C MET A 1 -18.01 -20.89 16.75
N THR A 2 -17.03 -20.33 16.03
CA THR A 2 -15.59 -20.60 16.22
C THR A 2 -15.24 -22.08 16.15
N THR A 3 -15.06 -22.62 14.94
CA THR A 3 -14.29 -23.85 14.72
C THR A 3 -13.16 -23.51 13.76
N TYR A 4 -11.96 -23.58 14.32
CA TYR A 4 -10.68 -23.21 13.75
C TYR A 4 -10.33 -24.14 12.59
N CYS A 5 -9.99 -23.57 11.43
CA CYS A 5 -9.34 -24.31 10.36
C CYS A 5 -7.89 -24.59 10.82
N THR A 6 -7.65 -25.81 11.30
CA THR A 6 -6.34 -26.30 11.72
C THR A 6 -5.45 -26.53 10.49
N ILE A 7 -4.77 -25.49 10.03
CA ILE A 7 -3.68 -25.61 9.07
C ILE A 7 -2.36 -25.61 9.86
N ASN A 8 -1.70 -26.76 9.79
CA ASN A 8 -0.40 -27.17 10.33
C ASN A 8 0.65 -26.02 10.51
N PRO A 9 1.24 -25.83 11.72
CA PRO A 9 2.08 -24.66 12.05
C PRO A 9 3.53 -24.69 11.51
N LEU A 10 3.93 -25.68 10.72
CA LEU A 10 5.33 -25.81 10.22
C LEU A 10 5.53 -25.43 8.76
N ARG A 11 4.52 -24.87 8.07
CA ARG A 11 4.62 -24.60 6.63
C ARG A 11 4.14 -23.22 6.21
N ASN A 12 4.38 -22.15 6.98
CA ASN A 12 4.11 -20.78 6.52
C ASN A 12 4.78 -19.72 7.41
N ARG A 13 6.05 -19.38 7.13
CA ARG A 13 6.66 -18.14 7.65
C ARG A 13 6.25 -16.88 6.86
N ILE A 14 5.56 -17.04 5.73
CA ILE A 14 5.20 -15.93 4.83
C ILE A 14 3.78 -15.39 5.13
N PHE A 15 2.85 -16.22 5.63
CA PHE A 15 1.44 -15.86 5.73
C PHE A 15 0.92 -15.40 7.10
N ASN A 16 1.64 -15.64 8.19
CA ASN A 16 1.15 -15.22 9.51
C ASN A 16 1.09 -13.69 9.68
N ASP A 17 1.81 -12.93 8.84
CA ASP A 17 1.74 -11.46 8.82
C ASP A 17 0.66 -10.91 7.87
N LEU A 18 0.08 -11.74 7.00
CA LEU A 18 -0.90 -11.33 5.98
C LEU A 18 -2.36 -11.55 6.38
N ASN A 19 -2.66 -12.36 7.39
CA ASN A 19 -4.04 -12.75 7.68
C ASN A 19 -4.72 -12.00 8.85
N ALA A 20 -3.97 -11.27 9.69
CA ALA A 20 -4.56 -10.59 10.86
C ALA A 20 -4.63 -9.06 10.74
N ALA A 21 -3.77 -8.43 9.91
CA ALA A 21 -3.68 -6.97 9.78
C ALA A 21 -4.10 -6.42 8.40
N TYR A 22 -4.44 -7.31 7.45
CA TYR A 22 -4.51 -7.06 6.01
C TYR A 22 -5.90 -7.33 5.43
N ASN A 23 -6.97 -7.06 6.17
CA ASN A 23 -8.31 -7.15 5.63
C ASN A 23 -8.67 -5.83 4.92
N ALA A 24 -8.91 -5.83 3.60
CA ALA A 24 -9.52 -4.71 2.86
C ALA A 24 -10.80 -4.16 3.50
N GLN A 25 -11.43 -4.94 4.40
CA GLN A 25 -12.59 -4.51 5.17
C GLN A 25 -12.32 -3.27 6.05
N THR A 26 -11.08 -3.04 6.51
CA THR A 26 -10.74 -1.88 7.35
C THR A 26 -10.15 -0.71 6.56
N HIS A 27 -9.75 -0.89 5.30
CA HIS A 27 -9.13 0.15 4.46
C HIS A 27 -9.87 0.27 3.11
N PRO A 28 -10.96 1.05 3.04
CA PRO A 28 -11.76 1.17 1.82
C PRO A 28 -10.95 1.72 0.63
N VAL A 29 -9.92 2.53 0.91
CA VAL A 29 -9.04 3.11 -0.12
C VAL A 29 -8.19 2.04 -0.82
N CYS A 30 -7.77 0.98 -0.10
CA CYS A 30 -6.90 -0.06 -0.64
C CYS A 30 -7.63 -1.30 -1.15
N LYS A 31 -8.96 -1.36 -0.95
CA LYS A 31 -9.82 -2.47 -1.37
C LYS A 31 -9.61 -2.88 -2.83
N ASN A 32 -9.52 -1.92 -3.74
CA ASN A 32 -9.37 -2.22 -5.17
C ASN A 32 -8.02 -2.87 -5.51
N PHE A 33 -6.95 -2.55 -4.77
CA PHE A 33 -5.64 -3.18 -4.98
C PHE A 33 -5.65 -4.63 -4.48
N GLU A 34 -6.31 -4.88 -3.35
CA GLU A 34 -6.48 -6.22 -2.80
C GLU A 34 -7.32 -7.11 -3.73
N LEU A 35 -8.43 -6.59 -4.26
CA LEU A 35 -9.27 -7.32 -5.22
C LEU A 35 -8.47 -7.73 -6.46
N ARG A 36 -7.69 -6.81 -7.05
CA ARG A 36 -6.85 -7.12 -8.22
C ARG A 36 -5.79 -8.18 -7.92
N LEU A 37 -5.20 -8.13 -6.73
CA LEU A 37 -4.23 -9.14 -6.30
C LEU A 37 -4.91 -10.50 -6.14
N ALA A 38 -6.11 -10.55 -5.56
CA ALA A 38 -6.90 -11.77 -5.43
C ALA A 38 -7.23 -12.37 -6.79
N ASP A 39 -7.73 -11.57 -7.75
CA ASP A 39 -8.03 -12.01 -9.11
C ASP A 39 -6.81 -12.62 -9.81
N CYS A 40 -5.63 -12.02 -9.62
CA CYS A 40 -4.38 -12.53 -10.19
C CYS A 40 -3.95 -13.86 -9.56
N VAL A 41 -4.03 -13.97 -8.23
CA VAL A 41 -3.68 -15.21 -7.52
C VAL A 41 -4.66 -16.33 -7.84
N GLU A 42 -5.94 -16.02 -8.02
CA GLU A 42 -6.96 -16.97 -8.47
C GLU A 42 -6.65 -17.49 -9.89
N ALA A 43 -6.24 -16.61 -10.81
CA ALA A 43 -5.93 -16.98 -12.19
C ALA A 43 -4.67 -17.86 -12.32
N TYR A 44 -3.59 -17.55 -11.60
CA TYR A 44 -2.29 -18.24 -11.74
C TYR A 44 -2.02 -19.32 -10.69
N GLY A 45 -2.77 -19.31 -9.59
CA GLY A 45 -2.52 -20.14 -8.42
C GLY A 45 -1.30 -19.71 -7.61
N PHE A 46 -1.19 -20.23 -6.38
CA PHE A 46 -0.22 -19.76 -5.39
C PHE A 46 1.25 -19.79 -5.86
N LYS A 47 1.70 -20.89 -6.46
CA LYS A 47 3.12 -21.09 -6.83
C LYS A 47 3.61 -20.15 -7.93
N LYS A 48 2.76 -19.86 -8.93
CA LYS A 48 3.11 -18.98 -10.06
C LYS A 48 2.70 -17.54 -9.79
N GLY A 49 1.76 -17.32 -8.87
CA GLY A 49 1.28 -16.01 -8.48
C GLY A 49 2.34 -15.13 -7.83
N GLU A 50 3.32 -15.70 -7.11
CA GLU A 50 4.40 -14.91 -6.51
C GLU A 50 5.22 -14.16 -7.56
N GLU A 51 5.57 -14.82 -8.66
CA GLU A 51 6.33 -14.20 -9.76
C GLU A 51 5.44 -13.31 -10.63
N LYS A 52 4.24 -13.79 -10.99
CA LYS A 52 3.34 -13.11 -11.94
C LYS A 52 2.60 -11.92 -11.34
N CYS A 53 2.21 -12.01 -10.07
CA CYS A 53 1.41 -10.99 -9.38
C CYS A 53 2.27 -10.06 -8.51
N ASN A 54 3.61 -10.13 -8.59
CA ASN A 54 4.52 -9.32 -7.75
C ASN A 54 4.23 -7.81 -7.84
N LEU A 55 3.90 -7.30 -9.04
CA LEU A 55 3.55 -5.89 -9.21
C LEU A 55 2.32 -5.49 -8.40
N LEU A 56 1.29 -6.35 -8.37
CA LEU A 56 0.07 -6.10 -7.60
C LEU A 56 0.32 -6.19 -6.08
N VAL A 57 1.22 -7.08 -5.66
CA VAL A 57 1.69 -7.13 -4.26
C VAL A 57 2.39 -5.82 -3.88
N LEU A 58 3.24 -5.29 -4.76
CA LEU A 58 3.94 -4.03 -4.53
C LEU A 58 2.98 -2.84 -4.48
N ASP A 59 1.93 -2.83 -5.32
CA ASP A 59 0.92 -1.78 -5.31
C ASP A 59 0.06 -1.82 -4.04
N LEU A 60 -0.36 -3.01 -3.60
CA LEU A 60 -1.08 -3.15 -2.32
C LEU A 60 -0.21 -2.68 -1.14
N LYS A 61 1.07 -3.08 -1.12
CA LYS A 61 2.03 -2.59 -0.11
C LYS A 61 2.20 -1.07 -0.16
N GLU A 62 2.28 -0.48 -1.36
CA GLU A 62 2.38 0.97 -1.50
C GLU A 62 1.13 1.66 -0.96
N CYS A 63 -0.06 1.14 -1.26
CA CYS A 63 -1.31 1.72 -0.77
C CYS A 63 -1.39 1.75 0.76
N LEU A 64 -0.95 0.67 1.41
CA LEU A 64 -0.99 0.53 2.87
C LEU A 64 0.06 1.37 3.58
N TYR A 65 1.31 1.34 3.12
CA TYR A 65 2.40 2.03 3.80
C TYR A 65 2.63 3.46 3.29
N ARG A 66 2.09 3.81 2.11
CA ARG A 66 2.22 5.12 1.44
C ARG A 66 3.66 5.62 1.30
N THR A 67 4.63 4.71 1.30
CA THR A 67 6.06 5.06 1.38
C THR A 67 6.53 5.85 0.17
N LYS A 68 6.09 5.47 -1.04
CA LYS A 68 6.46 6.17 -2.27
C LYS A 68 5.75 7.53 -2.34
N ARG A 69 4.45 7.60 -2.00
CA ARG A 69 3.71 8.86 -1.89
C ARG A 69 4.39 9.86 -0.95
N GLN A 70 4.77 9.43 0.25
CA GLN A 70 5.43 10.29 1.24
C GLN A 70 6.78 10.82 0.74
N LYS A 71 7.64 9.94 0.19
CA LYS A 71 8.92 10.36 -0.40
C LYS A 71 8.73 11.38 -1.52
N ARG A 72 7.73 11.18 -2.38
CA ARG A 72 7.39 12.13 -3.45
C ARG A 72 7.00 13.50 -2.89
N ILE A 73 6.14 13.53 -1.87
CA ILE A 73 5.72 14.79 -1.22
C ILE A 73 6.92 15.48 -0.58
N GLN A 74 7.79 14.76 0.12
CA GLN A 74 9.00 15.32 0.75
C GLN A 74 9.92 15.97 -0.27
N MET A 75 10.14 15.32 -1.42
CA MET A 75 10.96 15.88 -2.51
C MET A 75 10.32 17.14 -3.10
N ILE A 76 9.01 17.12 -3.36
CA ILE A 76 8.29 18.30 -3.87
C ILE A 76 8.38 19.45 -2.87
N GLN A 77 8.20 19.18 -1.58
CA GLN A 77 8.32 20.18 -0.52
C GLN A 77 9.74 20.73 -0.41
N ALA A 78 10.77 19.90 -0.57
CA ALA A 78 12.16 20.35 -0.59
C ALA A 78 12.41 21.32 -1.75
N VAL A 79 11.97 20.97 -2.97
CA VAL A 79 12.08 21.85 -4.13
C VAL A 79 11.33 23.17 -3.90
N ARG A 80 10.10 23.12 -3.38
CA ARG A 80 9.31 24.33 -3.06
C ARG A 80 10.02 25.23 -2.06
N ARG A 81 10.63 24.68 -1.01
CA ARG A 81 11.41 25.46 -0.03
C ARG A 81 12.60 26.17 -0.67
N GLU A 82 13.32 25.50 -1.56
CA GLU A 82 14.45 26.13 -2.26
C GLU A 82 13.99 27.25 -3.20
N GLN A 83 12.85 27.09 -3.88
CA GLN A 83 12.29 28.14 -4.73
C GLN A 83 11.80 29.35 -3.93
N MET A 84 11.21 29.14 -2.76
CA MET A 84 10.83 30.23 -1.85
C MET A 84 12.07 31.00 -1.37
N LYS A 85 13.17 30.31 -1.03
CA LYS A 85 14.43 30.97 -0.65
C LYS A 85 15.02 31.84 -1.76
N LYS A 86 14.84 31.42 -3.02
CA LYS A 86 15.29 32.17 -4.20
C LYS A 86 14.35 33.32 -4.59
N GLY A 87 13.18 33.43 -3.96
CA GLY A 87 12.15 34.39 -4.36
C GLY A 87 11.47 34.05 -5.70
N GLU A 88 11.62 32.82 -6.21
CA GLU A 88 10.98 32.36 -7.45
C GLU A 88 9.50 32.01 -7.24
N ARG A 89 9.06 31.85 -5.98
CA ARG A 89 7.68 31.52 -5.59
C ARG A 89 7.28 32.26 -4.33
N ASP A 90 6.09 32.86 -4.36
CA ASP A 90 5.45 33.43 -3.19
C ASP A 90 4.99 32.34 -2.21
N TYR A 91 4.97 32.68 -0.92
CA TYR A 91 4.43 31.81 0.11
C TYR A 91 2.91 31.67 -0.10
N MET A 92 2.46 30.49 -0.50
CA MET A 92 1.05 30.13 -0.45
C MET A 92 0.78 29.47 0.92
N PRO A 93 0.01 30.11 1.82
CA PRO A 93 -0.51 29.42 2.99
C PRO A 93 -1.34 28.23 2.51
N ILE A 94 -1.20 27.08 3.16
CA ILE A 94 -2.01 25.89 2.87
C ILE A 94 -3.39 26.13 3.47
N ASP A 95 -4.14 27.06 2.87
CA ASP A 95 -5.54 27.24 3.19
C ASP A 95 -6.30 26.18 2.40
N ARG A 96 -6.54 25.07 3.09
CA ARG A 96 -7.57 24.07 2.77
C ARG A 96 -7.25 23.13 1.60
N LEU A 97 -6.31 22.17 1.76
CA LEU A 97 -6.39 20.89 1.03
C LEU A 97 -5.51 19.73 1.56
N ASP A 98 -5.44 19.50 2.88
CA ASP A 98 -4.71 18.33 3.44
C ASP A 98 -5.59 17.34 4.24
N LEU A 99 -6.93 17.48 4.16
CA LEU A 99 -7.88 16.46 4.61
C LEU A 99 -8.43 15.74 3.37
N LEU A 100 -7.69 14.73 2.87
CA LEU A 100 -8.15 13.53 2.14
C LEU A 100 -6.96 12.58 1.80
#